data_AF-A0A968Z2U4-F1
#
_entry.id   AF-A0A968Z2U4-F1
#
_cell.length_a   1.000
_cell.length_b   1.000
_cell.length_c   1.000
_cell.angle_alpha   90.00
_cell.angle_beta   90.00
_cell.angle_gamma   90.00
#
_symmetry.space_group_name_H-M   'P 1'
#
loop_
_entity.id
_entity.type
_entity.pdbx_description
1 polymer ?
#
loop_
_entity_poly.entity_id
_entity_poly.type
_entity_poly.pdbx_seq_one_letter_code
_entity_poly.pdbx_strand_id
1 'polypeptide(L)'
;MTNHNNLETEPLTRTQILVVMGVTAVLLLAVAKLWQKLGSIALVEVQLTGKGFLLGIAVAGGIIAASSIIYRLWPEYRRSADAYLELVIKPLIWPDIIWLGLLPGLSEELLFRGVMLPALGFDLTAVILSSLLFGVLHLSGLQQWPYGVWATIVGFALGYSALVTGNLLVPIVAHIITNLISSSLWKAGKSVGMSSS
;
A
#
# COMPACT_ATOMS: atom_id res chain seq x y z
N MET A 1 3.54 2.81 -45.65
CA MET A 1 2.83 2.18 -44.52
C MET A 1 3.83 2.04 -43.40
N THR A 2 3.89 3.01 -42.49
CA THR A 2 4.79 2.96 -41.33
C THR A 2 4.18 2.02 -40.29
N ASN A 3 4.84 0.89 -40.08
CA ASN A 3 4.50 -0.07 -39.04
C ASN A 3 4.77 0.61 -37.69
N HIS A 4 3.72 1.07 -37.01
CA HIS A 4 3.86 1.50 -35.63
C HIS A 4 4.14 0.23 -34.82
N ASN A 5 5.42 0.04 -34.47
CA ASN A 5 5.83 -0.85 -33.39
C ASN A 5 5.11 -0.36 -32.13
N ASN A 6 3.93 -0.93 -31.86
CA ASN A 6 3.43 -1.03 -30.51
C ASN A 6 4.49 -1.87 -29.78
N LEU A 7 5.40 -1.18 -29.10
CA LEU A 7 6.23 -1.79 -28.06
C LEU A 7 5.26 -2.18 -26.95
N GLU A 8 4.54 -3.29 -27.15
CA GLU A 8 3.86 -3.99 -26.08
C GLU A 8 4.96 -4.38 -25.09
N THR A 9 5.11 -3.58 -24.05
CA THR A 9 6.08 -3.85 -22.99
C THR A 9 5.76 -5.21 -22.42
N GLU A 10 6.68 -6.16 -22.55
CA GLU A 10 6.47 -7.50 -21.99
C GLU A 10 6.14 -7.41 -20.50
N PRO A 11 5.15 -8.17 -20.02
CA PRO A 11 4.77 -8.15 -18.62
C PRO A 11 5.93 -8.63 -17.74
N LEU A 12 6.10 -8.00 -16.58
CA LEU A 12 7.17 -8.34 -15.64
C LEU A 12 7.05 -9.79 -15.16
N THR A 13 8.20 -10.46 -15.06
CA THR A 13 8.30 -11.81 -14.50
C THR A 13 8.10 -11.81 -12.99
N ARG A 14 7.74 -12.98 -12.43
CA ARG A 14 7.65 -13.23 -10.98
C ARG A 14 8.87 -12.72 -10.22
N THR A 15 10.07 -13.07 -10.69
CA THR A 15 11.34 -12.68 -10.06
C THR A 15 11.52 -11.16 -10.11
N GLN A 16 11.21 -10.51 -11.23
CA GLN A 16 11.30 -9.04 -11.33
C GLN A 16 10.36 -8.35 -10.35
N ILE A 17 9.11 -8.81 -10.20
CA ILE A 17 8.17 -8.23 -9.22
C ILE A 17 8.70 -8.39 -7.79
N LEU A 18 9.17 -9.59 -7.41
CA LEU A 18 9.72 -9.84 -6.08
C LEU A 18 10.97 -9.01 -5.80
N VAL A 19 11.87 -8.88 -6.78
CA VAL A 19 13.07 -8.06 -6.68
C VAL A 19 12.72 -6.59 -6.53
N VAL A 20 11.81 -6.06 -7.37
CA VAL A 20 11.36 -4.67 -7.27
C VAL A 20 10.75 -4.39 -5.91
N MET A 21 9.87 -5.27 -5.42
CA MET A 21 9.25 -5.13 -4.10
C MET A 21 10.27 -5.15 -2.96
N GLY A 22 11.21 -6.08 -3.00
CA GLY A 22 12.29 -6.19 -2.01
C GLY A 22 13.23 -4.97 -2.03
N VAL A 23 13.67 -4.55 -3.21
CA VAL A 23 14.53 -3.38 -3.39
C VAL A 23 13.82 -2.12 -2.92
N THR A 24 12.57 -1.90 -3.33
CA THR A 24 11.77 -0.75 -2.89
C THR A 24 11.64 -0.73 -1.37
N ALA A 25 11.32 -1.86 -0.73
CA ALA A 25 11.22 -1.91 0.73
C ALA A 25 12.53 -1.57 1.45
N VAL A 26 13.67 -2.05 0.93
CA VAL A 26 15.00 -1.72 1.46
C VAL A 26 15.33 -0.24 1.25
N LEU A 27 15.02 0.31 0.08
CA LEU A 27 15.23 1.73 -0.22
C LEU A 27 14.39 2.62 0.69
N LEU A 28 13.11 2.32 0.88
CA LEU A 28 12.23 3.06 1.78
C LEU A 28 12.72 3.00 3.23
N LEU A 29 13.18 1.83 3.68
CA LEU A 29 13.80 1.67 4.99
C LEU A 29 15.08 2.52 5.13
N ALA A 30 15.94 2.53 4.11
CA ALA A 30 17.16 3.32 4.10
C ALA A 30 16.84 4.83 4.16
N VAL A 31 15.87 5.30 3.37
CA VAL A 31 15.38 6.69 3.40
C VAL A 31 14.82 7.03 4.78
N ALA A 32 13.98 6.16 5.35
CA ALA A 32 13.40 6.36 6.68
C ALA A 32 14.50 6.51 7.75
N LYS A 33 15.50 5.62 7.74
CA LYS A 33 16.61 5.66 8.70
C LYS A 33 17.52 6.87 8.50
N LEU A 34 17.80 7.26 7.25
CA LEU A 34 18.60 8.44 6.95
C LEU A 34 17.88 9.71 7.42
N TRP A 35 16.59 9.84 7.12
CA TRP A 35 15.79 10.99 7.54
C TRP A 35 15.65 11.03 9.06
N GLN A 36 15.38 9.89 9.71
CA GLN A 36 15.35 9.79 11.17
C GLN A 36 16.64 10.34 11.80
N LYS A 37 17.80 9.93 11.26
CA LYS A 37 19.11 10.33 11.78
C LYS A 37 19.42 11.80 11.51
N LEU A 38 19.19 12.29 10.29
CA LEU A 38 19.51 13.68 9.91
C LEU A 38 18.56 14.70 10.55
N GLY A 39 17.28 14.35 10.68
CA GLY A 39 16.26 15.21 11.28
C GLY A 39 16.20 15.12 12.80
N SER A 40 16.95 14.21 13.44
CA SER A 40 16.82 13.90 14.87
C SER A 40 15.37 13.61 15.28
N ILE A 41 14.65 12.88 14.42
CA ILE A 41 13.20 12.66 14.55
C ILE A 41 12.92 11.58 15.61
N ALA A 42 12.03 11.90 16.55
CA ALA A 42 11.47 10.92 17.46
C ALA A 42 10.55 9.96 16.69
N LEU A 43 10.95 8.70 16.60
CA LEU A 43 10.17 7.66 15.91
C LEU A 43 8.88 7.40 16.68
N VAL A 44 7.77 7.23 15.98
CA VAL A 44 6.55 6.66 16.59
C VAL A 44 6.86 5.25 17.08
N GLU A 45 6.55 4.99 18.34
CA GLU A 45 6.85 3.70 18.97
C GLU A 45 6.00 2.57 18.39
N VAL A 46 6.61 1.40 18.26
CA VAL A 46 5.89 0.15 18.02
C VAL A 46 5.55 -0.47 19.36
N GLN A 47 4.29 -0.33 19.80
CA GLN A 47 3.83 -0.92 21.06
C GLN A 47 3.08 -2.22 20.78
N LEU A 48 3.74 -3.35 21.07
CA LEU A 48 3.22 -4.71 20.89
C LEU A 48 2.12 -5.05 21.91
N THR A 49 0.95 -4.45 21.72
CA THR A 49 -0.22 -4.62 22.60
C THR A 49 -1.36 -5.33 21.87
N GLY A 50 -2.11 -6.16 22.59
CA GLY A 50 -3.31 -6.82 22.04
C GLY A 50 -4.35 -5.81 21.54
N LYS A 51 -4.52 -4.69 22.26
CA LYS A 51 -5.38 -3.58 21.82
C LYS A 51 -4.90 -2.97 20.50
N GLY A 52 -3.60 -2.71 20.36
CA GLY A 52 -3.03 -2.18 19.11
C GLY A 52 -3.26 -3.12 17.93
N PHE A 53 -3.08 -4.43 18.14
CA PHE A 53 -3.36 -5.43 17.11
C PHE A 53 -4.84 -5.46 16.71
N LEU A 54 -5.77 -5.48 17.68
CA LEU A 54 -7.22 -5.46 17.42
C LEU A 54 -7.66 -4.18 16.71
N LEU A 55 -7.12 -3.02 17.08
CA LEU A 55 -7.37 -1.77 16.38
C LEU A 55 -6.85 -1.81 14.95
N GLY A 56 -5.66 -2.38 14.72
CA GLY A 56 -5.13 -2.58 13.37
C GLY A 56 -6.04 -3.45 12.50
N ILE A 57 -6.55 -4.56 13.04
CA ILE A 57 -7.56 -5.40 12.36
C ILE A 57 -8.83 -4.59 12.06
N ALA A 58 -9.33 -3.83 13.03
CA ALA A 58 -10.55 -3.03 12.84
C ALA A 58 -10.38 -1.99 11.72
N VAL A 59 -9.24 -1.29 11.70
CA VAL A 59 -8.90 -0.33 10.63
C VAL A 59 -8.78 -1.05 9.29
N ALA A 60 -8.12 -2.23 9.22
CA ALA A 60 -8.05 -3.04 8.01
C ALA A 60 -9.45 -3.42 7.50
N GLY A 61 -10.32 -3.88 8.40
CA GLY A 61 -11.70 -4.24 8.06
C GLY A 61 -12.47 -3.07 7.47
N GLY A 62 -12.31 -1.87 8.04
CA GLY A 62 -12.88 -0.64 7.49
C GLY A 62 -12.35 -0.32 6.10
N ILE A 63 -11.03 -0.39 5.89
CA ILE A 63 -10.41 -0.14 4.58
C ILE A 63 -10.86 -1.16 3.54
N ILE A 64 -10.92 -2.45 3.88
CA ILE A 64 -11.35 -3.52 2.98
C ILE A 64 -12.83 -3.36 2.60
N ALA A 65 -13.69 -3.07 3.57
CA ALA A 65 -15.11 -2.84 3.33
C ALA A 65 -15.32 -1.64 2.42
N ALA A 66 -14.67 -0.51 2.72
CA ALA A 66 -14.75 0.69 1.90
C ALA A 66 -14.17 0.46 0.49
N SER A 67 -13.02 -0.22 0.38
CA SER A 67 -12.41 -0.60 -0.90
C SER A 67 -13.37 -1.47 -1.72
N SER A 68 -14.08 -2.40 -1.09
CA SER A 68 -15.07 -3.27 -1.76
C SER A 68 -16.28 -2.48 -2.27
N ILE A 69 -16.76 -1.51 -1.50
CA ILE A 69 -17.86 -0.62 -1.91
C ILE A 69 -17.42 0.26 -3.08
N ILE A 70 -16.28 0.94 -2.95
CA ILE A 70 -15.74 1.82 -3.99
C ILE A 70 -15.41 1.03 -5.26
N TYR A 71 -14.86 -0.18 -5.13
CA TYR A 71 -14.64 -1.07 -6.28
C TYR A 71 -15.94 -1.39 -7.02
N ARG A 72 -17.08 -1.49 -6.33
CA ARG A 72 -18.41 -1.73 -6.95
C ARG A 72 -19.03 -0.47 -7.56
N LEU A 73 -18.85 0.67 -6.91
CA LEU A 73 -19.55 1.91 -7.28
C LEU A 73 -18.76 2.82 -8.22
N TRP A 74 -17.44 2.70 -8.28
CA TRP A 74 -16.57 3.59 -9.05
C TRP A 74 -15.80 2.83 -10.14
N PRO A 75 -16.30 2.80 -11.39
CA PRO A 75 -15.70 2.04 -12.49
C PRO A 75 -14.26 2.45 -12.84
N GLU A 76 -13.93 3.73 -12.73
CA GLU A 76 -12.59 4.26 -13.01
C GLU A 76 -11.59 3.73 -11.99
N TYR A 77 -11.94 3.77 -10.70
CA TYR A 77 -11.13 3.14 -9.64
C TYR A 77 -10.98 1.64 -9.87
N ARG A 78 -12.08 0.93 -10.19
CA ARG A 78 -12.03 -0.49 -10.50
C ARG A 78 -10.99 -0.79 -11.59
N ARG A 79 -11.04 -0.07 -12.71
CA ARG A 79 -10.09 -0.25 -13.83
C ARG A 79 -8.65 0.03 -13.40
N SER A 80 -8.40 1.09 -12.64
CA SER A 80 -7.05 1.41 -12.16
C SER A 80 -6.51 0.37 -11.17
N ALA A 81 -7.36 -0.08 -10.23
CA ALA A 81 -7.02 -1.14 -9.29
C ALA A 81 -6.74 -2.46 -10.01
N ASP A 82 -7.59 -2.88 -10.94
CA ASP A 82 -7.38 -4.10 -11.72
C ASP A 82 -6.08 -4.04 -12.54
N ALA A 83 -5.76 -2.90 -13.15
CA ALA A 83 -4.50 -2.74 -13.88
C ALA A 83 -3.27 -2.91 -12.97
N TYR A 84 -3.30 -2.32 -11.77
CA TYR A 84 -2.24 -2.49 -10.78
C TYR A 84 -2.12 -3.93 -10.29
N LEU A 85 -3.24 -4.55 -9.92
CA LEU A 85 -3.27 -5.92 -9.40
C LEU A 85 -2.89 -6.95 -10.49
N GLU A 86 -3.28 -6.73 -11.74
CA GLU A 86 -2.86 -7.57 -12.87
C GLU A 86 -1.35 -7.49 -13.09
N LEU A 87 -0.75 -6.30 -12.98
CA LEU A 87 0.70 -6.12 -13.09
C LEU A 87 1.47 -6.80 -11.95
N VAL A 88 1.00 -6.63 -10.71
CA VAL A 88 1.75 -7.04 -9.50
C VAL A 88 1.43 -8.47 -9.08
N ILE A 89 0.17 -8.89 -9.09
CA ILE A 89 -0.29 -10.15 -8.47
C ILE A 89 -0.33 -11.31 -9.46
N LYS A 90 -0.62 -11.06 -10.74
CA LYS A 90 -0.70 -12.11 -11.76
C LYS A 90 0.58 -12.96 -11.84
N PRO A 91 1.80 -12.36 -11.84
CA PRO A 91 3.04 -13.14 -11.94
C PRO A 91 3.39 -13.92 -10.66
N LEU A 92 2.79 -13.55 -9.52
CA LEU A 92 3.11 -14.12 -8.21
C LEU A 92 2.42 -15.47 -7.98
N ILE A 93 3.01 -16.34 -7.16
CA ILE A 93 2.32 -17.53 -6.64
C ILE A 93 1.72 -17.24 -5.26
N TRP A 94 0.82 -18.10 -4.78
CA TRP A 94 0.12 -17.90 -3.50
C TRP A 94 1.06 -17.61 -2.31
N PRO A 95 2.17 -18.34 -2.10
CA PRO A 95 3.12 -18.01 -1.04
C PRO A 95 3.72 -16.60 -1.13
N ASP A 96 3.86 -16.03 -2.32
CA ASP A 96 4.49 -14.71 -2.50
C ASP A 96 3.63 -13.56 -1.97
N ILE A 97 2.31 -13.78 -1.83
CA ILE A 97 1.38 -12.76 -1.32
C ILE A 97 1.75 -12.33 0.10
N ILE A 98 2.40 -13.20 0.87
CA ILE A 98 2.91 -12.82 2.19
C ILE A 98 3.90 -11.65 2.12
N TRP A 99 4.76 -11.64 1.11
CA TRP A 99 5.75 -10.58 0.90
C TRP A 99 5.10 -9.28 0.44
N LEU A 100 4.04 -9.38 -0.39
CA LEU A 100 3.23 -8.25 -0.82
C LEU A 100 2.49 -7.57 0.35
N GLY A 101 2.16 -8.32 1.40
CA GLY A 101 1.66 -7.74 2.65
C GLY A 101 2.77 -7.15 3.51
N LEU A 102 3.78 -7.95 3.83
CA LEU A 102 4.80 -7.62 4.83
C LEU A 102 5.73 -6.49 4.40
N LEU A 103 6.25 -6.52 3.17
CA LEU A 103 7.28 -5.59 2.71
C LEU A 103 6.78 -4.14 2.66
N PRO A 104 5.70 -3.80 1.93
CA PRO A 104 5.17 -2.44 1.95
C PRO A 104 4.58 -2.09 3.32
N GLY A 105 3.83 -2.99 3.96
CA GLY A 105 3.19 -2.73 5.25
C GLY A 105 4.17 -2.41 6.39
N LEU A 106 5.41 -2.89 6.32
CA LEU A 106 6.47 -2.51 7.26
C LEU A 106 7.24 -1.27 6.77
N SER A 107 7.74 -1.29 5.54
CA SER A 107 8.66 -0.27 5.05
C SER A 107 7.99 1.08 4.81
N GLU A 108 6.78 1.09 4.26
CA GLU A 108 6.02 2.32 4.00
C GLU A 108 5.51 2.91 5.31
N GLU A 109 4.95 2.10 6.22
CA GLU A 109 4.46 2.64 7.50
C GLU A 109 5.58 3.18 8.37
N LEU A 110 6.76 2.55 8.36
CA LEU A 110 7.92 3.11 9.03
C LEU A 110 8.34 4.46 8.45
N LEU A 111 8.36 4.60 7.12
CA LEU A 111 8.72 5.87 6.48
C LEU A 111 7.65 6.94 6.73
N PHE A 112 6.40 6.65 6.38
CA PHE A 112 5.33 7.64 6.36
C PHE A 112 4.81 7.96 7.77
N ARG A 113 4.60 6.95 8.61
CA ARG A 113 3.94 7.11 9.91
C ARG A 113 4.98 7.14 11.03
N GLY A 114 6.03 6.33 10.91
CA GLY A 114 7.12 6.28 11.88
C GLY A 114 8.03 7.51 11.86
N VAL A 115 8.35 8.05 10.68
CA VAL A 115 9.35 9.13 10.51
C VAL A 115 8.74 10.42 9.95
N MET A 116 8.05 10.36 8.81
CA MET A 116 7.55 11.58 8.15
C MET A 116 6.47 12.28 8.97
N LEU A 117 5.53 11.52 9.56
CA LEU A 117 4.46 12.09 10.39
C LEU A 117 5.01 12.93 11.56
N PRO A 118 5.95 12.44 12.41
CA PRO A 118 6.57 13.29 13.43
C PRO A 118 7.46 14.38 12.85
N ALA A 119 8.15 14.16 11.74
CA ALA A 119 8.96 15.20 11.08
C ALA A 119 8.14 16.39 10.57
N LEU A 120 6.85 16.17 10.26
CA LEU A 120 5.91 17.20 9.81
C LEU A 120 5.10 17.82 10.96
N GLY A 121 5.34 17.42 12.22
CA GLY A 121 4.71 18.03 13.40
C GLY A 121 3.75 17.12 14.18
N PHE A 122 3.56 15.86 13.75
CA PHE A 122 2.71 14.88 14.43
C PHE A 122 1.29 15.38 14.73
N ASP A 123 0.67 16.05 13.75
CA ASP A 123 -0.68 16.61 13.86
C ASP A 123 -1.55 16.24 12.65
N LEU A 124 -2.76 16.77 12.58
CA LEU A 124 -3.67 16.51 11.45
C LEU A 124 -3.10 17.05 10.12
N THR A 125 -2.37 18.16 10.15
CA THR A 125 -1.71 18.72 8.97
C THR A 125 -0.69 17.73 8.41
N ALA A 126 0.14 17.15 9.28
CA ALA A 126 1.11 16.12 8.95
C ALA A 126 0.43 14.86 8.37
N VAL A 127 -0.73 14.45 8.93
CA VAL A 127 -1.54 13.35 8.36
C VAL A 127 -1.98 13.68 6.94
N ILE A 128 -2.52 14.87 6.69
CA ILE A 128 -2.99 15.27 5.36
C ILE A 128 -1.84 15.27 4.35
N LEU A 129 -0.71 15.93 4.69
CA LEU A 129 0.44 16.05 3.80
C LEU A 129 1.09 14.69 3.49
N SER A 130 1.33 13.86 4.51
CA SER A 130 1.89 12.52 4.31
C SER A 130 0.96 11.63 3.48
N SER A 131 -0.35 11.77 3.62
CA SER A 131 -1.36 11.00 2.87
C SER A 131 -1.45 11.42 1.40
N LEU A 132 -1.33 12.72 1.11
CA LEU A 132 -1.24 13.21 -0.26
C LEU A 132 0.01 12.65 -0.95
N LEU A 133 1.17 12.72 -0.29
CA LEU A 133 2.41 12.16 -0.84
C LEU A 133 2.30 10.64 -1.02
N PHE A 134 1.69 9.94 -0.07
CA PHE A 134 1.44 8.50 -0.19
C PHE A 134 0.64 8.18 -1.46
N GLY A 135 -0.48 8.88 -1.70
CA GLY A 135 -1.27 8.65 -2.92
C GLY A 135 -0.55 9.04 -4.21
N VAL A 136 0.27 10.09 -4.20
CA VAL A 136 1.11 10.48 -5.35
C VAL A 136 2.11 9.38 -5.71
N LEU A 137 2.76 8.74 -4.72
CA LEU A 137 3.68 7.63 -4.97
C LEU A 137 3.00 6.36 -5.49
N HIS A 138 1.67 6.26 -5.34
CA HIS A 138 0.88 5.14 -5.85
C HIS A 138 0.36 5.37 -7.28
N LEU A 139 0.68 6.50 -7.91
CA LEU A 139 0.37 6.74 -9.32
C LEU A 139 1.39 6.02 -10.21
N SER A 140 0.96 5.01 -10.98
CA SER A 140 1.80 4.39 -12.03
C SER A 140 1.67 5.10 -13.39
N GLY A 141 0.89 6.17 -13.45
CA GLY A 141 0.59 6.96 -14.65
C GLY A 141 -0.62 7.87 -14.41
N LEU A 142 -0.76 8.92 -15.23
CA LEU A 142 -1.85 9.89 -15.06
C LEU A 142 -3.24 9.25 -15.21
N GLN A 143 -3.35 8.17 -16.00
CA GLN A 143 -4.59 7.43 -16.19
C GLN A 143 -5.02 6.63 -14.94
N GLN A 144 -4.12 6.44 -13.97
CA GLN A 144 -4.38 5.74 -12.72
C GLN A 144 -4.64 6.68 -11.53
N TRP A 145 -4.94 7.96 -11.80
CA TRP A 145 -5.31 8.92 -10.76
C TRP A 145 -6.40 8.46 -9.77
N PRO A 146 -7.43 7.66 -10.15
CA PRO A 146 -8.42 7.17 -9.19
C PRO A 146 -7.82 6.28 -8.11
N TYR A 147 -6.82 5.47 -8.49
CA TYR A 147 -6.07 4.64 -7.55
C TYR A 147 -5.24 5.50 -6.59
N GLY A 148 -4.58 6.55 -7.11
CA GLY A 148 -3.85 7.51 -6.26
C GLY A 148 -4.77 8.23 -5.27
N VAL A 149 -5.97 8.65 -5.69
CA VAL A 149 -6.97 9.26 -4.79
C VAL A 149 -7.39 8.30 -3.69
N TRP A 150 -7.67 7.04 -4.04
CA TRP A 150 -8.00 6.03 -3.05
C TRP A 150 -6.83 5.74 -2.10
N ALA A 151 -5.60 5.64 -2.63
CA ALA A 151 -4.39 5.48 -1.84
C ALA A 151 -4.17 6.66 -0.88
N THR A 152 -4.48 7.90 -1.27
CA THR A 152 -4.49 9.05 -0.33
C THR A 152 -5.48 8.85 0.80
N ILE A 153 -6.70 8.39 0.53
CA ILE A 153 -7.72 8.14 1.56
C ILE A 153 -7.28 7.03 2.51
N VAL A 154 -6.74 5.93 1.99
CA VAL A 154 -6.16 4.85 2.79
C VAL A 154 -4.99 5.37 3.63
N GLY A 155 -4.11 6.16 3.02
CA GLY A 155 -2.99 6.81 3.69
C GLY A 155 -3.44 7.71 4.85
N PHE A 156 -4.57 8.41 4.69
CA PHE A 156 -5.18 9.22 5.73
C PHE A 156 -5.69 8.34 6.87
N ALA A 157 -6.38 7.24 6.57
CA ALA A 157 -6.85 6.31 7.60
C ALA A 157 -5.69 5.72 8.42
N LEU A 158 -4.61 5.31 7.77
CA LEU A 158 -3.41 4.79 8.42
C LEU A 158 -2.71 5.89 9.24
N GLY A 159 -2.50 7.07 8.67
CA GLY A 159 -1.88 8.21 9.35
C GLY A 159 -2.68 8.69 10.57
N TYR A 160 -3.99 8.81 10.42
CA TYR A 160 -4.88 9.17 11.52
C TYR A 160 -4.89 8.11 12.62
N SER A 161 -4.85 6.82 12.27
CA SER A 161 -4.75 5.74 13.26
C SER A 161 -3.45 5.83 14.07
N ALA A 162 -2.33 6.18 13.44
CA ALA A 162 -1.06 6.40 14.14
C ALA A 162 -1.14 7.63 15.06
N LEU A 163 -1.72 8.73 14.57
CA LEU A 163 -1.86 9.98 15.31
C LEU A 163 -2.68 9.80 16.60
N VAL A 164 -3.85 9.15 16.51
CA VAL A 164 -4.75 9.02 17.66
C VAL A 164 -4.32 7.94 18.66
N THR A 165 -3.57 6.93 18.21
CA THR A 165 -3.12 5.83 19.07
C THR A 165 -1.71 6.02 19.62
N GLY A 166 -0.89 6.85 18.97
CA GLY A 166 0.54 6.95 19.26
C GLY A 166 1.31 5.65 19.03
N ASN A 167 0.72 4.68 18.30
CA ASN A 167 1.26 3.34 18.17
C ASN A 167 1.38 2.94 16.70
N LEU A 168 2.61 2.78 16.23
CA LEU A 168 2.93 2.42 14.85
C LEU A 168 2.49 0.98 14.50
N LEU A 169 2.26 0.12 15.49
CA LEU A 169 1.73 -1.23 15.25
C LEU A 169 0.36 -1.19 14.56
N VAL A 170 -0.50 -0.23 14.93
CA VAL A 170 -1.87 -0.13 14.43
C VAL A 170 -1.91 0.03 12.90
N PRO A 171 -1.25 1.04 12.29
CA PRO A 171 -1.22 1.16 10.84
C PRO A 171 -0.42 0.03 10.15
N ILE A 172 0.65 -0.50 10.76
CA ILE A 172 1.41 -1.64 10.21
C ILE A 172 0.49 -2.85 10.01
N VAL A 173 -0.21 -3.25 11.07
CA VAL A 173 -1.14 -4.39 11.03
C VAL A 173 -2.26 -4.11 10.04
N ALA A 174 -2.80 -2.88 10.05
CA ALA A 174 -3.88 -2.51 9.15
C ALA A 174 -3.47 -2.62 7.67
N HIS A 175 -2.29 -2.12 7.32
CA HIS A 175 -1.75 -2.14 5.97
C HIS A 175 -1.44 -3.58 5.52
N ILE A 176 -0.72 -4.36 6.35
CA ILE A 176 -0.40 -5.76 6.04
C ILE A 176 -1.68 -6.55 5.76
N ILE A 177 -2.67 -6.49 6.65
CA ILE A 177 -3.92 -7.25 6.51
C ILE A 177 -4.70 -6.80 5.26
N THR A 178 -4.77 -5.48 5.01
CA THR A 178 -5.45 -4.94 3.83
C THR A 178 -4.86 -5.51 2.54
N ASN A 179 -3.53 -5.50 2.43
CA ASN A 179 -2.84 -6.01 1.24
C ASN A 179 -3.00 -7.52 1.10
N LEU A 180 -2.84 -8.28 2.20
CA LEU A 180 -2.99 -9.74 2.17
C LEU A 180 -4.40 -10.16 1.73
N ILE A 181 -5.44 -9.59 2.34
CA ILE A 181 -6.82 -9.97 2.05
C ILE A 181 -7.22 -9.51 0.64
N SER A 182 -6.99 -8.25 0.29
CA SER A 182 -7.40 -7.70 -1.00
C SER A 182 -6.70 -8.44 -2.16
N SER A 183 -5.40 -8.72 -2.01
CA SER A 183 -4.62 -9.45 -3.01
C SER A 183 -5.08 -10.89 -3.15
N SER A 184 -5.37 -11.56 -2.03
CA SER A 184 -5.86 -12.94 -2.03
C SER A 184 -7.24 -13.06 -2.67
N LEU A 185 -8.16 -12.14 -2.36
CA LEU A 185 -9.51 -12.10 -2.95
C LEU A 185 -9.45 -11.89 -4.46
N TRP A 186 -8.63 -10.93 -4.91
CA TRP A 186 -8.46 -10.67 -6.33
C TRP A 186 -7.88 -11.88 -7.08
N LYS A 187 -6.83 -12.50 -6.51
CA LYS A 187 -6.18 -13.68 -7.11
C LYS A 187 -7.12 -14.88 -7.20
N ALA A 188 -7.90 -15.14 -6.13
CA ALA A 188 -8.91 -16.20 -6.12
C ALA A 188 -9.99 -15.96 -7.19
N GLY A 189 -10.49 -14.73 -7.32
CA GLY A 189 -11.51 -14.37 -8.31
C GLY A 189 -11.05 -14.63 -9.76
N LYS A 190 -9.78 -14.33 -10.08
CA LYS A 190 -9.20 -14.60 -11.40
C LYS A 190 -8.97 -16.09 -11.66
N SER A 191 -8.54 -16.85 -10.66
CA SER A 191 -8.38 -18.31 -10.77
C SER A 191 -9.70 -19.02 -11.08
N VAL A 192 -10.82 -18.57 -10.49
CA VAL A 192 -12.15 -19.11 -10.79
C VAL A 192 -12.59 -18.74 -12.21
N GLY A 193 -12.42 -17.48 -12.63
CA GLY A 193 -12.81 -17.03 -13.98
C GLY A 193 -12.05 -17.69 -15.13
N MET A 194 -10.78 -18.09 -14.92
CA MET A 194 -9.98 -18.85 -15.89
C MET A 194 -10.37 -20.33 -16.00
N SER A 195 -11.07 -20.89 -15.00
CA SER A 195 -11.56 -22.28 -15.06
C SER A 195 -12.88 -22.41 -15.83
N SER A 196 -13.51 -21.28 -16.17
CA SER A 196 -14.81 -21.18 -16.83
C SER A 196 -14.76 -20.68 -18.29
N SER A 197 -13.57 -20.55 -18.87
CA SER A 197 -13.32 -20.17 -20.28
C SER A 197 -12.56 -21.28 -21.00
#